data_AF-A0A2M9YMZ6-F1
#
_entry.id   AF-A0A2M9YMZ6-F1
#
_cell.length_a   1.000
_cell.length_b   1.000
_cell.length_c   1.000
_cell.angle_alpha   90.00
_cell.angle_beta   90.00
_cell.angle_gamma   90.00
#
_symmetry.space_group_name_H-M   'P 1'
#
loop_
_entity.id
_entity.type
_entity.pdbx_description
1 polymer ?
#
loop_
_entity_poly.entity_id
_entity_poly.type
_entity_poly.pdbx_seq_one_letter_code
_entity_poly.pdbx_strand_id
1 'polypeptide(L)'
;MSYSAERKHWILLVSGFFFLFVIDLLFFRVLIWKIPNESPWSSNHFYNFLYEYHSLVDKPKRLPRVLIVGSSIAHYSFDRESFQKEILKRTGKRVEVEFLSYAGMTPLDAWLCRKKIADLKPDFVIFPINFIDWRLHRAYSLDPSNRNETISSEILILDALNFFEAPQSRFIFPLETAKEFFSVLGFAKTSEYITAYLFGFYRYKDIFWKNLRSLYDHRYGRNTSYHGYNGVQILERVTSLGWTGKKFSFAPTAKMKKEGFLVQIVPEILRSGPVKITFQNQNGVQSFTFTDSGWKKILLDRTFADGSEDFPITAEISNTWTPFYAEGENKDWNYDSLGVRLQQTFGTDSPRSGMQYTREERLEDLRYKNMSDMEYSKYFNFRLLDDYPQRPGIGYLIALRDAKHKIAEEKFVPVLHFEYLQKLAGFLREKQIPLWIINNPENPISLGWYENSSWYRDHLGFLKNLSGNGVVFTDLRHSLLMQDFSDYHHFTYPGMIKMSSIYAEEFVQISERQGDKPVKP
;
A
#
# COMPACT_ATOMS: atom_id res chain seq x y z
N MET A 1 -56.02 33.40 -2.25
CA MET A 1 -54.68 34.03 -2.27
C MET A 1 -53.58 33.23 -1.55
N SER A 2 -53.76 31.95 -1.12
CA SER A 2 -52.67 31.19 -0.45
C SER A 2 -51.82 30.27 -1.35
N TYR A 3 -52.23 30.00 -2.59
CA TYR A 3 -51.50 29.13 -3.53
C TYR A 3 -50.12 29.68 -3.96
N SER A 4 -49.91 31.01 -3.94
CA SER A 4 -48.63 31.61 -4.38
C SER A 4 -47.56 31.56 -3.29
N ALA A 5 -47.95 31.54 -2.01
CA ALA A 5 -47.03 31.42 -0.88
C ALA A 5 -46.49 30.00 -0.77
N GLU A 6 -47.34 28.98 -0.87
CA GLU A 6 -46.92 27.56 -0.87
C GLU A 6 -46.01 27.22 -2.04
N ARG A 7 -46.30 27.73 -3.24
CA ARG A 7 -45.43 27.53 -4.42
C ARG A 7 -44.06 28.19 -4.23
N LYS A 8 -43.99 29.36 -3.58
CA LYS A 8 -42.73 30.03 -3.24
C LYS A 8 -41.92 29.24 -2.21
N HIS A 9 -42.55 28.63 -1.21
CA HIS A 9 -41.86 27.77 -0.24
C HIS A 9 -41.29 26.51 -0.89
N TRP A 10 -42.04 25.85 -1.78
CA TRP A 10 -41.52 24.70 -2.55
C TRP A 10 -40.37 25.06 -3.46
N ILE A 11 -40.44 26.21 -4.15
CA ILE A 11 -39.34 26.69 -4.98
C ILE A 11 -38.10 26.96 -4.11
N LEU A 12 -38.25 27.63 -2.97
CA LEU A 12 -37.14 27.89 -2.04
C LEU A 12 -36.52 26.60 -1.49
N LEU A 13 -37.34 25.61 -1.13
CA LEU A 13 -36.87 24.30 -0.65
C LEU A 13 -36.10 23.53 -1.74
N VAL A 14 -36.65 23.46 -2.95
CA VAL A 14 -35.99 22.80 -4.09
C VAL A 14 -34.70 23.52 -4.48
N SER A 15 -34.71 24.86 -4.53
CA SER A 15 -33.52 25.66 -4.78
C SER A 15 -32.46 25.49 -3.68
N GLY A 16 -32.87 25.44 -2.41
CA GLY A 16 -31.98 25.17 -1.29
C GLY A 16 -31.35 23.78 -1.36
N PHE A 17 -32.14 22.75 -1.66
CA PHE A 17 -31.63 21.39 -1.84
C PHE A 17 -30.69 21.29 -3.04
N PHE A 18 -31.04 21.91 -4.17
CA PHE A 18 -30.18 21.97 -5.35
C PHE A 18 -28.87 22.70 -5.05
N PHE A 19 -28.92 23.82 -4.31
CA PHE A 19 -27.74 24.56 -3.90
C PHE A 19 -26.81 23.71 -3.01
N LEU A 20 -27.36 23.00 -2.02
CA LEU A 20 -26.59 22.06 -1.19
C LEU A 20 -25.96 20.94 -2.03
N PHE A 21 -26.69 20.40 -3.01
CA PHE A 21 -26.17 19.39 -3.93
C PHE A 21 -25.02 19.93 -4.79
N VAL A 22 -25.12 21.17 -5.28
CA VAL A 22 -24.05 21.82 -6.05
C VAL A 22 -22.81 22.06 -5.18
N ILE A 23 -22.99 22.53 -3.93
CA ILE A 23 -21.89 22.71 -2.97
C ILE A 23 -21.21 21.36 -2.69
N ASP A 24 -22.01 20.33 -2.40
CA ASP A 24 -21.52 18.99 -2.14
C ASP A 24 -20.68 18.46 -3.30
N LEU A 25 -21.18 18.60 -4.53
CA LEU A 25 -20.48 18.20 -5.74
C LEU A 25 -19.18 18.96 -5.93
N LEU A 26 -19.22 20.30 -5.82
CA LEU A 26 -18.05 21.15 -5.99
C LEU A 26 -16.97 20.85 -4.94
N PHE A 27 -17.36 20.72 -3.68
CA PHE A 27 -16.41 20.51 -2.59
C PHE A 27 -15.81 19.09 -2.62
N PHE A 28 -16.67 18.08 -2.64
CA PHE A 28 -16.26 16.68 -2.44
C PHE A 28 -15.89 15.95 -3.74
N ARG A 29 -16.19 16.49 -4.92
CA ARG A 29 -15.76 15.89 -6.20
C ARG A 29 -14.74 16.71 -6.97
N VAL A 30 -14.49 17.96 -6.60
CA VAL A 30 -13.52 18.82 -7.29
C VAL A 30 -12.45 19.31 -6.32
N LEU A 31 -12.84 20.07 -5.29
CA LEU A 31 -11.86 20.76 -4.44
C LEU A 31 -10.99 19.81 -3.62
N ILE A 32 -11.57 18.75 -3.04
CA ILE A 32 -10.80 17.81 -2.20
C ILE A 32 -9.62 17.16 -2.95
N TRP A 33 -9.73 16.97 -4.27
CA TRP A 33 -8.67 16.35 -5.08
C TRP A 33 -7.61 17.36 -5.55
N LYS A 34 -7.80 18.65 -5.28
CA LYS A 34 -6.76 19.68 -5.48
C LYS A 34 -5.89 19.88 -4.24
N ILE A 35 -6.24 19.25 -3.12
CA ILE A 35 -5.47 19.28 -1.88
C ILE A 35 -4.26 18.34 -2.03
N PRO A 36 -3.02 18.78 -1.77
CA PRO A 36 -1.85 17.95 -1.94
C PRO A 36 -1.86 16.77 -0.96
N ASN A 37 -1.46 15.60 -1.45
CA ASN A 37 -1.26 14.42 -0.62
C ASN A 37 0.15 14.45 0.01
N GLU A 38 0.32 15.26 1.06
CA GLU A 38 1.59 15.45 1.80
C GLU A 38 1.90 14.30 2.78
N SER A 39 0.96 13.35 2.94
CA SER A 39 1.13 12.21 3.83
C SER A 39 0.56 10.92 3.24
N PRO A 40 1.08 10.46 2.10
CA PRO A 40 0.52 9.33 1.37
C PRO A 40 0.50 8.04 2.21
N TRP A 41 1.44 7.85 3.12
CA TRP A 41 1.44 6.69 4.02
C TRP A 41 0.50 6.83 5.22
N SER A 42 0.03 8.05 5.51
CA SER A 42 -0.86 8.34 6.64
C SER A 42 -2.27 8.74 6.23
N SER A 43 -2.49 9.00 4.95
CA SER A 43 -3.80 9.21 4.36
C SER A 43 -4.48 7.87 4.11
N ASN A 44 -5.80 7.91 3.99
CA ASN A 44 -6.61 6.70 3.79
C ASN A 44 -6.21 6.01 2.46
N HIS A 45 -6.01 4.68 2.45
CA HIS A 45 -5.63 3.95 1.23
C HIS A 45 -6.56 4.21 0.02
N PHE A 46 -7.86 4.40 0.27
CA PHE A 46 -8.82 4.72 -0.79
C PHE A 46 -8.71 6.18 -1.27
N TYR A 47 -8.28 7.09 -0.40
CA TYR A 47 -7.90 8.45 -0.82
C TYR A 47 -6.70 8.39 -1.76
N ASN A 48 -5.65 7.66 -1.41
CA ASN A 48 -4.47 7.51 -2.28
C ASN A 48 -4.84 6.94 -3.65
N PHE A 49 -5.70 5.92 -3.67
CA PHE A 49 -6.22 5.35 -4.91
C PHE A 49 -6.94 6.38 -5.77
N LEU A 50 -7.89 7.12 -5.19
CA LEU A 50 -8.68 8.11 -5.92
C LEU A 50 -7.84 9.32 -6.34
N TYR A 51 -6.94 9.77 -5.47
CA TYR A 51 -5.99 10.85 -5.75
C TYR A 51 -5.09 10.48 -6.94
N GLU A 52 -4.55 9.26 -6.96
CA GLU A 52 -3.77 8.75 -8.09
C GLU A 52 -4.61 8.65 -9.35
N TYR A 53 -5.81 8.07 -9.28
CA TYR A 53 -6.71 7.98 -10.42
C TYR A 53 -6.98 9.36 -11.03
N HIS A 54 -7.32 10.36 -10.21
CA HIS A 54 -7.56 11.73 -10.67
C HIS A 54 -6.28 12.35 -11.26
N SER A 55 -5.12 12.13 -10.62
CA SER A 55 -3.83 12.59 -11.15
C SER A 55 -3.50 11.96 -12.51
N LEU A 56 -3.80 10.68 -12.72
CA LEU A 56 -3.52 9.95 -13.96
C LEU A 56 -4.50 10.29 -15.08
N VAL A 57 -5.75 10.61 -14.76
CA VAL A 57 -6.74 11.13 -15.72
C VAL A 57 -6.28 12.49 -16.27
N ASP A 58 -5.76 13.36 -15.41
CA ASP A 58 -5.28 14.69 -15.80
C ASP A 58 -3.88 14.63 -16.47
N LYS A 59 -3.13 13.54 -16.29
CA LYS A 59 -1.77 13.37 -16.84
C LYS A 59 -1.80 13.05 -18.34
N PRO A 60 -1.27 13.94 -19.22
CA PRO A 60 -1.16 13.65 -20.65
C PRO A 60 -0.28 12.42 -20.89
N LYS A 61 -0.81 11.43 -21.61
CA LYS A 61 -0.06 10.25 -22.05
C LYS A 61 0.91 10.64 -23.16
N ARG A 62 2.22 10.47 -22.93
CA ARG A 62 3.29 10.81 -23.88
C ARG A 62 4.02 9.59 -24.39
N LEU A 63 4.10 8.55 -23.57
CA LEU A 63 4.72 7.27 -23.90
C LEU A 63 3.70 6.14 -23.77
N PRO A 64 4.02 4.93 -24.25
CA PRO A 64 3.23 3.78 -23.95
C PRO A 64 3.08 3.56 -22.45
N ARG A 65 1.85 3.31 -22.00
CA ARG A 65 1.47 3.24 -20.59
C ARG A 65 1.20 1.81 -20.17
N VAL A 66 2.01 1.32 -19.24
CA VAL A 66 1.82 0.07 -18.52
C VAL A 66 1.16 0.38 -17.18
N LEU A 67 -0.04 -0.16 -16.97
CA LEU A 67 -0.80 0.05 -15.74
C LEU A 67 -0.74 -1.20 -14.87
N ILE A 68 -0.16 -1.07 -13.69
CA ILE A 68 -0.09 -2.12 -12.68
C ILE A 68 -1.31 -1.97 -11.77
N VAL A 69 -2.17 -2.99 -11.77
CA VAL A 69 -3.43 -3.03 -11.04
C VAL A 69 -3.38 -4.18 -10.05
N GLY A 70 -3.83 -3.98 -8.82
CA GLY A 70 -3.87 -5.06 -7.83
C GLY A 70 -3.84 -4.57 -6.41
N SER A 71 -3.63 -5.50 -5.47
CA SER A 71 -3.62 -5.22 -4.04
C SER A 71 -2.27 -4.67 -3.55
N SER A 72 -1.97 -4.82 -2.26
CA SER A 72 -0.63 -4.61 -1.75
C SER A 72 0.41 -5.53 -2.43
N ILE A 73 0.00 -6.65 -3.03
CA ILE A 73 0.89 -7.47 -3.86
C ILE A 73 1.50 -6.64 -4.99
N ALA A 74 0.68 -5.91 -5.75
CA ALA A 74 1.17 -5.05 -6.82
C ALA A 74 2.17 -4.00 -6.29
N HIS A 75 1.82 -3.34 -5.19
CA HIS A 75 2.63 -2.27 -4.62
C HIS A 75 3.96 -2.76 -3.99
N TYR A 76 3.98 -3.95 -3.38
CA TYR A 76 5.19 -4.49 -2.76
C TYR A 76 6.07 -5.25 -3.75
N SER A 77 5.50 -5.73 -4.87
CA SER A 77 6.25 -6.49 -5.87
C SER A 77 6.89 -5.64 -6.96
N PHE A 78 6.30 -4.51 -7.31
CA PHE A 78 6.82 -3.64 -8.38
C PHE A 78 7.37 -2.33 -7.85
N ASP A 79 8.49 -1.90 -8.43
CA ASP A 79 8.98 -0.52 -8.34
C ASP A 79 8.88 0.16 -9.71
N ARG A 80 8.23 1.32 -9.76
CA ARG A 80 7.98 2.08 -11.00
C ARG A 80 9.29 2.35 -11.74
N GLU A 81 10.26 2.92 -11.04
CA GLU A 81 11.50 3.38 -11.67
C GLU A 81 12.40 2.21 -12.08
N SER A 82 12.55 1.21 -11.23
CA SER A 82 13.39 0.04 -11.50
C SER A 82 12.84 -0.76 -12.68
N PHE A 83 11.53 -0.97 -12.74
CA PHE A 83 10.89 -1.65 -13.87
C PHE A 83 11.06 -0.87 -15.17
N GLN A 84 10.87 0.45 -15.15
CA GLN A 84 11.14 1.32 -16.31
C GLN A 84 12.60 1.26 -16.77
N LYS A 85 13.55 1.31 -15.83
CA LYS A 85 14.99 1.26 -16.11
C LYS A 85 15.37 -0.08 -16.75
N GLU A 86 14.84 -1.19 -16.25
CA GLU A 86 15.12 -2.52 -16.81
C GLU A 86 14.49 -2.72 -18.20
N ILE A 87 13.27 -2.22 -18.45
CA ILE A 87 12.68 -2.21 -19.80
C ILE A 87 13.53 -1.39 -20.77
N LEU A 88 13.93 -0.18 -20.38
CA LEU A 88 14.76 0.70 -21.20
C LEU A 88 16.10 0.05 -21.54
N LYS A 89 16.75 -0.57 -20.55
CA LYS A 89 18.02 -1.28 -20.73
C LYS A 89 17.90 -2.44 -21.73
N ARG A 90 16.78 -3.16 -21.72
CA ARG A 90 16.55 -4.33 -22.58
C ARG A 90 16.09 -3.98 -23.99
N THR A 91 15.35 -2.90 -24.15
CA THR A 91 14.65 -2.57 -25.42
C THR A 91 15.09 -1.26 -26.07
N GLY A 92 15.79 -0.40 -25.34
CA GLY A 92 16.08 0.98 -25.76
C GLY A 92 14.87 1.91 -25.75
N LYS A 93 13.67 1.43 -25.35
CA LYS A 93 12.42 2.21 -25.37
C LYS A 93 11.98 2.63 -23.98
N ARG A 94 11.41 3.84 -23.88
CA ARG A 94 10.84 4.36 -22.64
C ARG A 94 9.35 4.05 -22.57
N VAL A 95 8.88 3.70 -21.38
CA VAL A 95 7.47 3.46 -21.07
C VAL A 95 7.05 4.27 -19.85
N GLU A 96 5.78 4.67 -19.78
CA GLU A 96 5.12 5.16 -18.58
C GLU A 96 4.64 3.96 -17.77
N VAL A 97 5.12 3.79 -16.54
CA VAL A 97 4.62 2.77 -15.62
C VAL A 97 3.81 3.48 -14.54
N GLU A 98 2.57 3.05 -14.34
CA GLU A 98 1.66 3.66 -13.37
C GLU A 98 0.94 2.62 -12.53
N PHE A 99 0.55 3.01 -11.32
CA PHE A 99 -0.19 2.16 -10.40
C PHE A 99 -1.65 2.59 -10.32
N LEU A 100 -2.54 1.61 -10.25
CA LEU A 100 -3.89 1.79 -9.78
C LEU A 100 -4.20 0.64 -8.82
N SER A 101 -3.72 0.78 -7.58
CA SER A 101 -3.73 -0.25 -6.55
C SER A 101 -4.10 0.30 -5.18
N TYR A 102 -4.60 -0.56 -4.30
CA TYR A 102 -4.73 -0.25 -2.87
C TYR A 102 -4.66 -1.53 -2.04
N ALA A 103 -4.36 -1.41 -0.75
CA ALA A 103 -4.26 -2.56 0.14
C ALA A 103 -5.57 -3.39 0.13
N GLY A 104 -5.47 -4.66 -0.28
CA GLY A 104 -6.61 -5.57 -0.36
C GLY A 104 -7.51 -5.42 -1.60
N MET A 105 -7.06 -4.76 -2.67
CA MET A 105 -7.79 -4.71 -3.94
C MET A 105 -7.91 -6.10 -4.58
N THR A 106 -9.11 -6.68 -4.52
CA THR A 106 -9.39 -8.02 -5.05
C THR A 106 -9.73 -8.01 -6.54
N PRO A 107 -9.79 -9.17 -7.22
CA PRO A 107 -10.31 -9.25 -8.59
C PRO A 107 -11.75 -8.72 -8.75
N LEU A 108 -12.59 -8.85 -7.72
CA LEU A 108 -13.93 -8.26 -7.69
C LEU A 108 -13.84 -6.73 -7.75
N ASP A 109 -12.96 -6.15 -6.95
CA ASP A 109 -12.76 -4.71 -6.93
C ASP A 109 -12.19 -4.21 -8.26
N ALA A 110 -11.25 -4.95 -8.86
CA ALA A 110 -10.72 -4.65 -10.18
C ALA A 110 -11.80 -4.68 -11.26
N TRP A 111 -12.73 -5.65 -11.20
CA TRP A 111 -13.91 -5.69 -12.07
C TRP A 111 -14.81 -4.45 -11.87
N LEU A 112 -15.09 -4.06 -10.63
CA LEU A 112 -15.89 -2.87 -10.34
C LEU A 112 -15.18 -1.58 -10.78
N CYS A 113 -13.85 -1.57 -10.77
CA CYS A 113 -12.99 -0.50 -11.29
C CYS A 113 -12.73 -0.56 -12.80
N ARG A 114 -13.24 -1.55 -13.55
CA ARG A 114 -12.87 -1.80 -14.97
C ARG A 114 -12.95 -0.58 -15.89
N LYS A 115 -13.95 0.29 -15.68
CA LYS A 115 -14.10 1.53 -16.46
C LYS A 115 -12.99 2.51 -16.14
N LYS A 116 -12.66 2.71 -14.86
CA LYS A 116 -11.53 3.54 -14.43
C LYS A 116 -10.22 3.05 -15.02
N ILE A 117 -9.99 1.73 -15.02
CA ILE A 117 -8.81 1.11 -15.66
C ILE A 117 -8.75 1.48 -17.14
N ALA A 118 -9.86 1.33 -17.88
CA ALA A 118 -9.90 1.65 -19.31
C ALA A 118 -9.78 3.16 -19.60
N ASP A 119 -10.35 4.02 -18.74
CA ASP A 119 -10.31 5.49 -18.88
C ASP A 119 -8.88 6.04 -18.84
N LEU A 120 -7.95 5.34 -18.14
CA LEU A 120 -6.53 5.68 -18.09
C LEU A 120 -5.79 5.36 -19.40
N LYS A 121 -6.46 4.76 -20.39
CA LYS A 121 -5.96 4.36 -21.71
C LYS A 121 -4.62 3.59 -21.64
N PRO A 122 -4.51 2.54 -20.81
CA PRO A 122 -3.31 1.73 -20.77
C PRO A 122 -3.09 1.03 -22.11
N ASP A 123 -1.83 0.91 -22.53
CA ASP A 123 -1.46 0.01 -23.63
C ASP A 123 -1.29 -1.42 -23.15
N PHE A 124 -1.11 -1.60 -21.84
CA PHE A 124 -0.88 -2.88 -21.22
C PHE A 124 -1.29 -2.84 -19.74
N VAL A 125 -1.93 -3.89 -19.24
CA VAL A 125 -2.29 -4.04 -17.83
C VAL A 125 -1.53 -5.22 -17.22
N ILE A 126 -0.94 -5.01 -16.04
CA ILE A 126 -0.29 -6.06 -15.25
C ILE A 126 -1.12 -6.28 -13.99
N PHE A 127 -1.45 -7.54 -13.69
CA PHE A 127 -2.26 -7.94 -12.54
C PHE A 127 -1.59 -9.10 -11.79
N PRO A 128 -0.71 -8.81 -10.82
CA PRO A 128 -0.11 -9.83 -9.96
C PRO A 128 -1.09 -10.29 -8.89
N ILE A 129 -1.07 -11.60 -8.62
CA ILE A 129 -1.98 -12.26 -7.69
C ILE A 129 -1.22 -13.20 -6.76
N ASN A 130 -1.59 -13.20 -5.48
CA ASN A 130 -1.26 -14.24 -4.49
C ASN A 130 -2.54 -14.79 -3.82
N PHE A 131 -2.39 -15.81 -2.97
CA PHE A 131 -3.49 -16.44 -2.22
C PHE A 131 -4.42 -15.45 -1.48
N ILE A 132 -3.85 -14.38 -0.92
CA ILE A 132 -4.58 -13.36 -0.15
C ILE A 132 -5.66 -12.66 -0.98
N ASP A 133 -5.41 -12.45 -2.28
CA ASP A 133 -6.30 -11.68 -3.17
C ASP A 133 -7.61 -12.42 -3.46
N TRP A 134 -7.60 -13.75 -3.29
CA TRP A 134 -8.78 -14.59 -3.41
C TRP A 134 -9.66 -14.58 -2.16
N ARG A 135 -9.20 -14.00 -1.05
CA ARG A 135 -9.94 -13.91 0.23
C ARG A 135 -10.57 -15.22 0.72
N LEU A 136 -10.00 -16.37 0.36
CA LEU A 136 -10.56 -17.71 0.69
C LEU A 136 -10.63 -17.99 2.20
N HIS A 137 -9.82 -17.30 2.98
CA HIS A 137 -9.87 -17.36 4.44
C HIS A 137 -11.22 -16.88 5.01
N ARG A 138 -11.95 -16.02 4.28
CA ARG A 138 -13.22 -15.43 4.75
C ARG A 138 -14.33 -16.46 4.89
N ALA A 139 -14.35 -17.50 4.05
CA ALA A 139 -15.31 -18.59 4.21
C ALA A 139 -15.26 -19.17 5.63
N TYR A 140 -14.04 -19.46 6.11
CA TYR A 140 -13.79 -20.03 7.45
C TYR A 140 -13.93 -19.01 8.58
N SER A 141 -13.64 -17.72 8.32
CA SER A 141 -13.82 -16.66 9.33
C SER A 141 -15.29 -16.35 9.60
N LEU A 142 -16.15 -16.46 8.58
CA LEU A 142 -17.59 -16.28 8.71
C LEU A 142 -18.23 -17.41 9.51
N ASP A 143 -17.86 -18.65 9.20
CA ASP A 143 -18.23 -19.84 9.98
C ASP A 143 -17.10 -20.88 9.82
N PRO A 144 -16.48 -21.35 10.92
CA PRO A 144 -15.41 -22.35 10.86
C PRO A 144 -15.79 -23.68 10.18
N SER A 145 -17.09 -24.00 10.10
CA SER A 145 -17.64 -25.19 9.43
C SER A 145 -17.82 -25.04 7.91
N ASN A 146 -17.75 -23.80 7.40
CA ASN A 146 -17.81 -23.56 5.95
C ASN A 146 -16.60 -24.17 5.23
N ARG A 147 -16.81 -24.47 3.95
CA ARG A 147 -15.76 -24.89 3.00
C ARG A 147 -15.85 -24.04 1.75
N ASN A 148 -14.71 -23.66 1.16
CA ASN A 148 -14.72 -22.83 -0.06
C ASN A 148 -15.38 -23.56 -1.23
N GLU A 149 -15.30 -24.89 -1.28
CA GLU A 149 -15.95 -25.69 -2.33
C GLU A 149 -17.50 -25.77 -2.22
N THR A 150 -18.10 -25.34 -1.11
CA THR A 150 -19.56 -25.48 -0.88
C THR A 150 -20.28 -24.21 -0.43
N ILE A 151 -19.55 -23.19 0.04
CA ILE A 151 -20.16 -21.95 0.53
C ILE A 151 -20.93 -21.24 -0.59
N SER A 152 -22.09 -20.66 -0.24
CA SER A 152 -22.89 -19.87 -1.17
C SER A 152 -22.13 -18.61 -1.64
N SER A 153 -22.09 -18.40 -2.95
CA SER A 153 -21.52 -17.19 -3.56
C SER A 153 -22.21 -15.91 -3.04
N GLU A 154 -23.50 -15.95 -2.70
CA GLU A 154 -24.22 -14.79 -2.16
C GLU A 154 -23.67 -14.35 -0.80
N ILE A 155 -23.34 -15.31 0.08
CA ILE A 155 -22.74 -15.02 1.39
C ILE A 155 -21.38 -14.35 1.20
N LEU A 156 -20.56 -14.89 0.30
CA LEU A 156 -19.26 -14.34 -0.02
C LEU A 156 -19.33 -12.93 -0.64
N ILE A 157 -20.30 -12.69 -1.53
CA ILE A 157 -20.56 -11.35 -2.10
C ILE A 157 -20.95 -10.36 -0.99
N LEU A 158 -21.86 -10.74 -0.11
CA LEU A 158 -22.32 -9.86 0.96
C LEU A 158 -21.20 -9.52 1.96
N ASP A 159 -20.29 -10.47 2.26
CA ASP A 159 -19.08 -10.20 3.04
C ASP A 159 -18.12 -9.26 2.30
N ALA A 160 -17.88 -9.52 1.01
CA ALA A 160 -16.97 -8.72 0.19
C ALA A 160 -17.43 -7.28 -0.04
N LEU A 161 -18.71 -6.99 0.20
CA LEU A 161 -19.32 -5.67 0.01
C LEU A 161 -19.70 -4.98 1.33
N ASN A 162 -19.58 -5.64 2.47
CA ASN A 162 -19.95 -5.07 3.76
C ASN A 162 -19.12 -3.82 4.08
N PHE A 163 -19.75 -2.67 4.40
CA PHE A 163 -19.02 -1.42 4.69
C PHE A 163 -18.06 -1.49 5.88
N PHE A 164 -18.31 -2.37 6.85
CA PHE A 164 -17.40 -2.52 7.99
C PHE A 164 -16.10 -3.23 7.58
N GLU A 165 -16.21 -4.25 6.73
CA GLU A 165 -15.09 -5.11 6.33
C GLU A 165 -14.44 -4.66 5.00
N ALA A 166 -15.24 -4.07 4.11
CA ALA A 166 -14.92 -3.72 2.73
C ALA A 166 -15.48 -2.32 2.34
N PRO A 167 -15.07 -1.25 3.05
CA PRO A 167 -15.54 0.11 2.78
C PRO A 167 -15.18 0.66 1.39
N GLN A 168 -14.25 0.03 0.65
CA GLN A 168 -13.88 0.41 -0.72
C GLN A 168 -15.08 0.49 -1.66
N SER A 169 -16.10 -0.36 -1.45
CA SER A 169 -17.29 -0.40 -2.29
C SER A 169 -18.10 0.89 -2.18
N ARG A 170 -18.13 1.51 -1.00
CA ARG A 170 -18.69 2.86 -0.78
C ARG A 170 -17.82 3.93 -1.40
N PHE A 171 -16.51 3.87 -1.15
CA PHE A 171 -15.60 4.97 -1.43
C PHE A 171 -15.15 5.06 -2.88
N ILE A 172 -15.02 3.96 -3.61
CA ILE A 172 -14.38 3.93 -4.92
C ILE A 172 -15.39 3.69 -6.04
N PHE A 173 -16.27 2.72 -5.89
CA PHE A 173 -17.15 2.23 -6.96
C PHE A 173 -18.62 1.99 -6.52
N PRO A 174 -19.28 2.96 -5.84
CA PRO A 174 -20.59 2.72 -5.26
C PRO A 174 -21.68 2.48 -6.30
N LEU A 175 -21.66 3.19 -7.44
CA LEU A 175 -22.67 2.99 -8.49
C LEU A 175 -22.48 1.65 -9.20
N GLU A 176 -21.23 1.25 -9.42
CA GLU A 176 -20.88 -0.01 -10.04
C GLU A 176 -21.31 -1.18 -9.15
N THR A 177 -21.10 -1.09 -7.83
CA THR A 177 -21.61 -2.07 -6.87
C THR A 177 -23.13 -2.15 -6.88
N ALA A 178 -23.82 -1.01 -6.80
CA ALA A 178 -25.29 -0.96 -6.82
C ALA A 178 -25.88 -1.63 -8.08
N LYS A 179 -25.25 -1.40 -9.24
CA LYS A 179 -25.72 -1.96 -10.52
C LYS A 179 -25.41 -3.44 -10.66
N GLU A 180 -24.20 -3.86 -10.30
CA GLU A 180 -23.77 -5.26 -10.48
C GLU A 180 -24.51 -6.19 -9.50
N PHE A 181 -24.82 -5.71 -8.29
CA PHE A 181 -25.31 -6.56 -7.20
C PHE A 181 -26.70 -6.21 -6.68
N PHE A 182 -27.51 -5.48 -7.44
CA PHE A 182 -28.86 -5.09 -7.01
C PHE A 182 -29.69 -6.27 -6.48
N SER A 183 -29.68 -7.40 -7.20
CA SER A 183 -30.45 -8.60 -6.83
C SER A 183 -29.97 -9.25 -5.53
N VAL A 184 -28.67 -9.18 -5.23
CA VAL A 184 -28.06 -9.79 -4.04
C VAL A 184 -28.14 -8.85 -2.82
N LEU A 185 -27.94 -7.55 -3.04
CA LEU A 185 -27.93 -6.53 -1.98
C LEU A 185 -29.34 -6.20 -1.47
N GLY A 186 -30.35 -6.31 -2.34
CA GLY A 186 -31.69 -5.82 -2.08
C GLY A 186 -31.79 -4.29 -2.08
N PHE A 187 -33.02 -3.79 -1.99
CA PHE A 187 -33.31 -2.35 -2.14
C PHE A 187 -32.60 -1.48 -1.09
N ALA A 188 -32.64 -1.90 0.18
CA ALA A 188 -32.09 -1.11 1.29
C ALA A 188 -30.58 -0.85 1.12
N LYS A 189 -29.77 -1.90 1.01
CA LYS A 189 -28.32 -1.74 0.82
C LYS A 189 -27.98 -1.04 -0.50
N THR A 190 -28.70 -1.35 -1.58
CA THR A 190 -28.51 -0.63 -2.86
C THR A 190 -28.73 0.87 -2.69
N SER A 191 -29.75 1.28 -1.92
CA SER A 191 -30.02 2.70 -1.68
C SER A 191 -28.87 3.41 -0.96
N GLU A 192 -28.13 2.72 -0.08
CA GLU A 192 -26.94 3.27 0.58
C GLU A 192 -25.81 3.53 -0.42
N TYR A 193 -25.58 2.62 -1.37
CA TYR A 193 -24.62 2.81 -2.45
C TYR A 193 -25.03 3.94 -3.40
N ILE A 194 -26.32 4.04 -3.76
CA ILE A 194 -26.82 5.14 -4.57
C ILE A 194 -26.64 6.47 -3.83
N THR A 195 -26.89 6.49 -2.52
CA THR A 195 -26.67 7.67 -1.67
C THR A 195 -25.18 8.05 -1.65
N ALA A 196 -24.27 7.09 -1.50
CA ALA A 196 -22.82 7.32 -1.61
C ALA A 196 -22.40 7.79 -3.00
N TYR A 197 -23.06 7.31 -4.06
CA TYR A 197 -22.81 7.79 -5.40
C TYR A 197 -23.30 9.23 -5.59
N LEU A 198 -24.44 9.63 -5.03
CA LEU A 198 -25.04 10.95 -5.22
C LEU A 198 -24.39 12.03 -4.34
N PHE A 199 -24.19 11.75 -3.04
CA PHE A 199 -23.73 12.72 -2.05
C PHE A 199 -22.27 12.50 -1.65
N GLY A 200 -21.40 13.39 -2.11
CA GLY A 200 -19.98 13.42 -1.84
C GLY A 200 -19.64 13.57 -0.36
N PHE A 201 -20.42 14.31 0.44
CA PHE A 201 -20.26 14.43 1.88
C PHE A 201 -20.44 13.06 2.55
N TYR A 202 -21.52 12.35 2.23
CA TYR A 202 -21.74 10.99 2.73
C TYR A 202 -20.59 10.08 2.28
N ARG A 203 -20.10 10.22 1.05
CA ARG A 203 -19.01 9.40 0.55
C ARG A 203 -17.64 9.75 1.15
N TYR A 204 -17.28 11.00 1.38
CA TYR A 204 -15.89 11.41 1.55
C TYR A 204 -15.58 12.20 2.83
N LYS A 205 -16.56 12.48 3.71
CA LYS A 205 -16.34 13.25 4.94
C LYS A 205 -15.15 12.75 5.78
N ASP A 206 -15.00 11.44 5.94
CA ASP A 206 -13.97 10.86 6.82
C ASP A 206 -12.58 10.95 6.18
N ILE A 207 -12.51 10.84 4.86
CA ILE A 207 -11.29 11.05 4.07
C ILE A 207 -10.85 12.51 4.18
N PHE A 208 -11.79 13.44 4.02
CA PHE A 208 -11.53 14.87 4.10
C PHE A 208 -10.91 15.28 5.44
N TRP A 209 -11.52 14.90 6.56
CA TRP A 209 -11.03 15.28 7.88
C TRP A 209 -9.65 14.71 8.19
N LYS A 210 -9.37 13.46 7.78
CA LYS A 210 -8.05 12.84 7.96
C LYS A 210 -6.96 13.58 7.18
N ASN A 211 -7.22 13.92 5.92
CA ASN A 211 -6.24 14.64 5.10
C ASN A 211 -6.00 16.07 5.60
N LEU A 212 -7.07 16.79 5.99
CA LEU A 212 -6.93 18.15 6.52
C LEU A 212 -6.12 18.16 7.82
N ARG A 213 -6.36 17.19 8.71
CA ARG A 213 -5.58 17.03 9.95
C ARG A 213 -4.10 16.79 9.64
N SER A 214 -3.80 15.91 8.69
CA SER A 214 -2.42 15.64 8.29
C SER A 214 -1.71 16.89 7.77
N LEU A 215 -2.39 17.70 6.94
CA LEU A 215 -1.82 18.95 6.42
C LEU A 215 -1.60 19.99 7.51
N TYR A 216 -2.54 20.09 8.45
CA TYR A 216 -2.39 20.97 9.59
C TYR A 216 -1.18 20.56 10.43
N ASP A 217 -1.06 19.27 10.75
CA ASP A 217 0.06 18.74 11.51
C ASP A 217 1.41 19.00 10.81
N HIS A 218 1.47 18.86 9.48
CA HIS A 218 2.67 19.07 8.65
C HIS A 218 3.14 20.51 8.57
N ARG A 219 2.20 21.45 8.53
CA ARG A 219 2.47 22.88 8.31
C ARG A 219 2.61 23.68 9.59
N TYR A 220 1.84 23.30 10.62
CA TYR A 220 1.72 24.06 11.86
C TYR A 220 2.05 23.23 13.11
N GLY A 221 2.11 21.90 12.99
CA GLY A 221 2.44 21.00 14.09
C GLY A 221 3.94 20.75 14.25
N ARG A 222 4.26 19.79 15.13
CA ARG A 222 5.65 19.36 15.41
C ARG A 222 6.16 18.31 14.42
N ASN A 223 5.31 17.84 13.49
CA ASN A 223 5.57 16.68 12.63
C ASN A 223 5.91 15.42 13.45
N THR A 224 5.25 15.24 14.59
CA THR A 224 5.44 14.12 15.53
C THR A 224 4.26 13.15 15.61
N SER A 225 3.29 13.28 14.71
CA SER A 225 2.18 12.34 14.54
C SER A 225 2.51 11.43 13.36
N TYR A 226 2.44 10.11 13.53
CA TYR A 226 2.93 9.18 12.49
C TYR A 226 1.99 8.01 12.29
N HIS A 227 1.75 7.72 11.01
CA HIS A 227 1.55 6.35 10.53
C HIS A 227 2.75 5.84 9.74
N GLY A 228 3.54 6.73 9.14
CA GLY A 228 4.78 6.40 8.45
C GLY A 228 5.71 7.61 8.31
N TYR A 229 7.01 7.35 8.27
CA TYR A 229 8.08 8.32 8.03
C TYR A 229 8.05 8.79 6.58
N ASN A 230 8.12 10.10 6.38
CA ASN A 230 8.07 10.76 5.06
C ASN A 230 9.20 11.79 4.89
N GLY A 231 10.27 11.64 5.67
CA GLY A 231 11.47 12.48 5.58
C GLY A 231 12.39 12.02 4.46
N VAL A 232 13.59 12.55 4.42
CA VAL A 232 14.62 12.06 3.49
C VAL A 232 15.07 10.67 3.86
N GLN A 233 15.43 9.91 2.83
CA GLN A 233 16.09 8.65 3.00
C GLN A 233 17.54 8.87 3.45
N ILE A 234 17.88 8.47 4.67
CA ILE A 234 19.26 8.51 5.18
C ILE A 234 20.08 7.31 4.69
N LEU A 235 21.41 7.43 4.75
CA LEU A 235 22.33 6.41 4.27
C LEU A 235 22.12 5.07 5.00
N GLU A 236 22.03 5.11 6.32
CA GLU A 236 21.88 3.94 7.20
C GLU A 236 20.45 3.37 7.20
N ARG A 237 19.52 4.02 6.49
CA ARG A 237 18.09 3.73 6.47
C ARG A 237 17.40 4.00 7.81
N VAL A 238 16.07 4.08 7.75
CA VAL A 238 15.20 4.14 8.92
C VAL A 238 14.10 3.10 8.79
N THR A 239 13.45 2.79 9.91
CA THR A 239 12.21 2.00 9.87
C THR A 239 11.08 2.79 9.21
N SER A 240 9.99 2.11 8.86
CA SER A 240 8.72 2.73 8.41
C SER A 240 8.21 3.81 9.37
N LEU A 241 8.49 3.69 10.68
CA LEU A 241 8.14 4.68 11.70
C LEU A 241 9.18 5.78 11.94
N GLY A 242 10.36 5.73 11.30
CA GLY A 242 11.42 6.73 11.44
C GLY A 242 12.45 6.44 12.55
N TRP A 243 12.51 5.21 13.07
CA TRP A 243 13.57 4.80 14.00
C TRP A 243 14.89 4.62 13.27
N THR A 244 15.97 5.14 13.84
CA THR A 244 17.34 4.95 13.35
C THR A 244 17.96 3.67 13.93
N GLY A 245 19.11 3.26 13.42
CA GLY A 245 20.03 2.39 14.17
C GLY A 245 20.84 3.19 15.20
N LYS A 246 21.97 2.62 15.64
CA LYS A 246 22.94 3.32 16.53
C LYS A 246 23.56 4.56 15.88
N LYS A 247 23.67 4.56 14.55
CA LYS A 247 24.22 5.66 13.75
C LYS A 247 23.22 6.11 12.71
N PHE A 248 23.22 7.40 12.41
CA PHE A 248 22.49 7.96 11.29
C PHE A 248 23.21 9.19 10.74
N SER A 249 23.15 9.36 9.42
CA SER A 249 23.82 10.44 8.71
C SER A 249 22.83 11.27 7.90
N PHE A 250 23.00 12.59 7.88
CA PHE A 250 22.11 13.49 7.14
C PHE A 250 22.80 14.78 6.71
N ALA A 251 22.27 15.41 5.66
CA ALA A 251 22.61 16.77 5.29
C ALA A 251 21.60 17.73 5.95
N PRO A 252 22.05 18.75 6.72
CA PRO A 252 21.13 19.66 7.37
C PRO A 252 20.51 20.65 6.37
N THR A 253 19.19 20.83 6.45
CA THR A 253 18.49 21.84 5.64
C THR A 253 18.62 23.24 6.25
N ALA A 254 18.26 24.28 5.49
CA ALA A 254 18.27 25.65 5.99
C ALA A 254 17.37 25.82 7.23
N LYS A 255 16.20 25.15 7.25
CA LYS A 255 15.31 25.13 8.42
C LYS A 255 15.97 24.44 9.61
N MET A 256 16.63 23.30 9.41
CA MET A 256 17.31 22.58 10.50
C MET A 256 18.44 23.42 11.11
N LYS A 257 19.21 24.15 10.29
CA LYS A 257 20.26 25.06 10.75
C LYS A 257 19.70 26.21 11.60
N LYS A 258 18.54 26.76 11.21
CA LYS A 258 17.92 27.93 11.87
C LYS A 258 17.10 27.56 13.10
N GLU A 259 16.28 26.53 12.98
CA GLU A 259 15.22 26.20 13.94
C GLU A 259 15.52 24.91 14.70
N GLY A 260 16.50 24.10 14.28
CA GLY A 260 16.76 22.77 14.82
C GLY A 260 15.80 21.70 14.29
N PHE A 261 15.86 20.52 14.88
CA PHE A 261 14.99 19.38 14.57
C PHE A 261 14.65 18.59 15.82
N LEU A 262 13.63 17.74 15.74
CA LEU A 262 13.17 16.90 16.84
C LEU A 262 13.63 15.45 16.68
N VAL A 263 14.02 14.84 17.80
CA VAL A 263 14.23 13.40 17.93
C VAL A 263 13.42 12.86 19.10
N GLN A 264 12.87 11.64 19.00
CA GLN A 264 12.20 10.98 20.12
C GLN A 264 13.18 10.10 20.88
N ILE A 265 13.26 10.34 22.19
CA ILE A 265 13.89 9.45 23.15
C ILE A 265 12.80 8.62 23.82
N VAL A 266 12.91 7.30 23.82
CA VAL A 266 11.94 6.41 24.48
C VAL A 266 12.39 6.02 25.88
N PRO A 267 11.50 5.60 26.79
CA PRO A 267 11.94 5.10 28.09
C PRO A 267 12.92 3.93 28.01
N GLU A 268 12.78 3.06 27.00
CA GLU A 268 13.59 1.85 26.85
C GLU A 268 15.08 2.14 26.59
N ILE A 269 15.41 3.18 25.81
CA ILE A 269 16.81 3.54 25.50
C ILE A 269 17.54 4.13 26.73
N LEU A 270 16.79 4.58 27.74
CA LEU A 270 17.29 5.16 28.98
C LEU A 270 17.52 4.12 30.09
N ARG A 271 17.11 2.86 29.91
CA ARG A 271 17.28 1.79 30.91
C ARG A 271 18.75 1.56 31.27
N SER A 272 19.66 1.79 30.34
CA SER A 272 21.11 1.67 30.53
C SER A 272 21.76 2.96 31.07
N GLY A 273 20.98 3.96 31.44
CA GLY A 273 21.44 5.29 31.86
C GLY A 273 21.19 6.39 30.83
N PRO A 274 21.67 7.62 31.08
CA PRO A 274 21.49 8.74 30.17
C PRO A 274 21.97 8.43 28.75
N VAL A 275 21.22 8.85 27.75
CA VAL A 275 21.59 8.66 26.34
C VAL A 275 22.33 9.88 25.82
N LYS A 276 23.51 9.65 25.25
CA LYS A 276 24.31 10.69 24.59
C LYS A 276 24.21 10.54 23.08
N ILE A 277 23.87 11.61 22.38
CA ILE A 277 23.94 11.70 20.92
C ILE A 277 25.13 12.58 20.55
N THR A 278 26.10 12.01 19.84
CA THR A 278 27.32 12.68 19.42
C THR A 278 27.25 12.94 17.92
N PHE A 279 27.23 14.20 17.53
CA PHE A 279 27.25 14.65 16.14
C PHE A 279 28.69 14.97 15.73
N GLN A 280 29.10 14.50 14.56
CA GLN A 280 30.42 14.71 14.01
C GLN A 280 30.34 15.09 12.54
N ASN A 281 31.17 16.04 12.14
CA ASN A 281 31.48 16.37 10.76
C ASN A 281 32.91 16.94 10.67
N GLN A 282 33.29 17.53 9.53
CA GLN A 282 34.61 18.14 9.36
C GLN A 282 34.88 19.34 10.28
N ASN A 283 33.84 20.00 10.78
CA ASN A 283 33.95 21.20 11.63
C ASN A 283 34.13 20.85 13.12
N GLY A 284 34.03 19.57 13.50
CA GLY A 284 34.31 19.11 14.86
C GLY A 284 33.29 18.11 15.37
N VAL A 285 33.04 18.15 16.69
CA VAL A 285 32.14 17.24 17.41
C VAL A 285 31.25 18.03 18.35
N GLN A 286 29.95 17.78 18.31
CA GLN A 286 28.96 18.31 19.25
C GLN A 286 28.23 17.15 19.94
N SER A 287 27.81 17.32 21.19
CA SER A 287 27.14 16.24 21.93
C SER A 287 25.99 16.75 22.78
N PHE A 288 24.92 15.96 22.84
CA PHE A 288 23.74 16.22 23.66
C PHE A 288 23.47 15.01 24.54
N THR A 289 23.17 15.23 25.82
CA THR A 289 22.85 14.17 26.77
C THR A 289 21.42 14.33 27.25
N PHE A 290 20.65 13.25 27.25
CA PHE A 290 19.26 13.23 27.67
C PHE A 290 19.05 12.22 28.80
N THR A 291 18.34 12.65 29.84
CA THR A 291 18.02 11.84 31.02
C THR A 291 16.54 11.47 31.10
N ASP A 292 15.70 12.03 30.22
CA ASP A 292 14.25 11.86 30.22
C ASP A 292 13.71 11.61 28.79
N SER A 293 12.57 10.92 28.71
CA SER A 293 11.96 10.51 27.44
C SER A 293 11.14 11.64 26.79
N GLY A 294 10.66 11.39 25.57
CA GLY A 294 9.83 12.30 24.78
C GLY A 294 10.57 12.93 23.60
N TRP A 295 9.90 13.88 22.95
CA TRP A 295 10.46 14.62 21.82
C TRP A 295 11.43 15.70 22.31
N LYS A 296 12.68 15.60 21.88
CA LYS A 296 13.78 16.50 22.23
C LYS A 296 14.20 17.31 21.03
N LYS A 297 14.31 18.62 21.22
CA LYS A 297 14.77 19.55 20.20
C LYS A 297 16.30 19.60 20.22
N ILE A 298 16.91 19.40 19.06
CA ILE A 298 18.35 19.53 18.83
C ILE A 298 18.57 20.75 17.96
N LEU A 299 19.39 21.67 18.43
CA LEU A 299 19.87 22.81 17.67
C LEU A 299 21.39 22.71 17.63
N LEU A 300 21.93 22.44 16.44
CA LEU A 300 23.37 22.38 16.23
C LEU A 300 23.94 23.81 16.18
N ASP A 301 25.19 23.96 16.60
CA ASP A 301 25.85 25.27 16.55
C ASP A 301 26.00 25.73 15.09
N ARG A 302 25.79 27.02 14.83
CA ARG A 302 25.82 27.54 13.44
C ARG A 302 27.14 27.25 12.75
N THR A 303 28.26 27.47 13.42
CA THR A 303 29.61 27.17 12.91
C THR A 303 29.85 25.67 12.69
N PHE A 304 29.10 24.81 13.36
CA PHE A 304 29.14 23.37 13.14
C PHE A 304 28.33 22.99 11.89
N ALA A 305 27.15 23.59 11.72
CA ALA A 305 26.23 23.28 10.62
C ALA A 305 26.54 24.00 9.31
N ASP A 306 27.23 25.14 9.36
CA ASP A 306 27.72 25.88 8.20
C ASP A 306 29.05 25.26 7.74
N GLY A 307 29.08 24.71 6.52
CA GLY A 307 30.20 23.91 5.99
C GLY A 307 29.90 22.42 5.83
N SER A 308 28.70 21.95 6.20
CA SER A 308 28.26 20.56 5.94
C SER A 308 27.50 20.40 4.61
N GLU A 309 27.66 21.34 3.67
CA GLU A 309 26.96 21.29 2.37
C GLU A 309 27.55 20.19 1.49
N ASP A 310 28.85 19.92 1.64
CA ASP A 310 29.57 18.87 0.90
C ASP A 310 29.76 17.58 1.72
N PHE A 311 29.54 17.62 3.04
CA PHE A 311 29.78 16.46 3.94
C PHE A 311 28.62 16.23 4.91
N PRO A 312 28.07 15.00 4.98
CA PRO A 312 26.97 14.69 5.88
C PRO A 312 27.39 14.76 7.35
N ILE A 313 26.47 15.22 8.19
CA ILE A 313 26.63 15.13 9.65
C ILE A 313 26.31 13.70 10.05
N THR A 314 27.23 13.05 10.76
CA THR A 314 27.04 11.71 11.33
C THR A 314 26.68 11.85 12.80
N ALA A 315 25.61 11.18 13.23
CA ALA A 315 25.22 11.07 14.62
C ALA A 315 25.49 9.65 15.13
N GLU A 316 26.11 9.53 16.31
CA GLU A 316 26.27 8.27 17.04
C GLU A 316 25.57 8.36 18.39
N ILE A 317 24.71 7.38 18.66
CA ILE A 317 23.92 7.27 19.88
C ILE A 317 24.63 6.29 20.82
N SER A 318 24.80 6.67 22.09
CA SER A 318 25.52 5.86 23.08
C SER A 318 24.83 4.52 23.36
N ASN A 319 23.50 4.52 23.39
CA ASN A 319 22.65 3.38 23.75
C ASN A 319 21.69 3.06 22.60
N THR A 320 21.26 1.81 22.50
CA THR A 320 20.14 1.38 21.65
C THR A 320 19.12 0.62 22.50
N TRP A 321 17.96 0.34 21.92
CA TRP A 321 16.90 -0.43 22.54
C TRP A 321 16.33 -1.45 21.54
N THR A 322 15.56 -2.41 22.05
CA THR A 322 14.97 -3.48 21.24
C THR A 322 13.47 -3.54 21.49
N PRO A 323 12.62 -3.43 20.44
CA PRO A 323 11.16 -3.44 20.57
C PRO A 323 10.58 -4.65 21.29
N PHE A 324 11.21 -5.82 21.15
CA PHE A 324 10.74 -7.02 21.84
C PHE A 324 10.79 -6.89 23.37
N TYR A 325 11.70 -6.09 23.94
CA TYR A 325 11.80 -5.88 25.39
C TYR A 325 11.07 -4.62 25.86
N ALA A 326 10.39 -3.91 24.95
CA ALA A 326 9.62 -2.71 25.24
C ALA A 326 8.21 -3.04 25.78
N GLU A 327 7.48 -2.01 26.21
CA GLU A 327 6.09 -2.11 26.65
C GLU A 327 5.21 -1.10 25.90
N GLY A 328 3.89 -1.26 25.99
CA GLY A 328 2.93 -0.31 25.40
C GLY A 328 3.08 -0.15 23.88
N GLU A 329 3.10 1.11 23.42
CA GLU A 329 3.15 1.45 21.99
C GLU A 329 4.47 1.09 21.28
N ASN A 330 5.55 0.87 22.03
CA ASN A 330 6.87 0.53 21.48
C ASN A 330 7.10 -0.98 21.38
N LYS A 331 6.22 -1.80 21.97
CA LYS A 331 6.30 -3.26 21.90
C LYS A 331 6.06 -3.72 20.46
N ASP A 332 7.04 -4.40 19.89
CA ASP A 332 6.89 -5.17 18.66
C ASP A 332 7.74 -6.45 18.76
N TRP A 333 7.33 -7.50 18.06
CA TRP A 333 8.01 -8.79 18.06
C TRP A 333 9.20 -8.74 17.10
N ASN A 334 10.21 -7.92 17.36
CA ASN A 334 11.44 -7.92 16.57
C ASN A 334 12.67 -7.66 17.44
N TYR A 335 13.83 -8.11 16.94
CA TYR A 335 15.11 -7.98 17.64
C TYR A 335 15.97 -6.84 17.07
N ASP A 336 15.35 -5.87 16.38
CA ASP A 336 16.11 -4.76 15.82
C ASP A 336 16.73 -3.91 16.93
N SER A 337 17.95 -3.48 16.70
CA SER A 337 18.67 -2.56 17.59
C SER A 337 18.38 -1.13 17.13
N LEU A 338 17.45 -0.48 17.81
CA LEU A 338 16.93 0.83 17.44
C LEU A 338 17.56 1.95 18.28
N GLY A 339 17.77 3.10 17.65
CA GLY A 339 18.22 4.34 18.26
C GLY A 339 17.05 5.28 18.54
N VAL A 340 17.19 6.53 18.10
CA VAL A 340 16.15 7.56 18.27
C VAL A 340 15.15 7.52 17.12
N ARG A 341 13.97 8.12 17.33
CA ARG A 341 13.03 8.37 16.22
C ARG A 341 13.26 9.75 15.63
N LEU A 342 13.32 9.85 14.31
CA LEU A 342 13.38 11.12 13.61
C LEU A 342 11.98 11.72 13.42
N GLN A 343 11.92 13.05 13.30
CA GLN A 343 10.67 13.72 12.97
C GLN A 343 10.10 13.27 11.61
N GLN A 344 8.78 13.35 11.36
CA GLN A 344 8.16 12.73 10.16
C GLN A 344 8.71 13.25 8.84
N THR A 345 9.02 14.54 8.77
CA THR A 345 9.56 15.22 7.59
C THR A 345 11.04 15.58 7.82
N PHE A 346 11.79 14.72 8.50
CA PHE A 346 13.20 14.97 8.80
C PHE A 346 14.01 15.15 7.51
N GLY A 347 14.91 16.14 7.49
CA GLY A 347 15.76 16.45 6.34
C GLY A 347 15.03 17.10 5.15
N THR A 348 13.76 17.52 5.30
CA THR A 348 13.01 18.22 4.25
C THR A 348 12.46 19.55 4.75
N ASP A 349 12.64 20.63 3.99
CA ASP A 349 12.04 21.94 4.32
C ASP A 349 10.54 21.98 4.03
N SER A 350 10.08 21.22 3.03
CA SER A 350 8.67 21.04 2.67
C SER A 350 8.29 19.56 2.71
N PRO A 351 7.07 19.20 3.19
CA PRO A 351 6.59 17.82 3.17
C PRO A 351 6.64 17.21 1.76
N ARG A 352 7.05 15.94 1.65
CA ARG A 352 7.08 15.22 0.38
C ARG A 352 5.66 14.82 -0.02
N SER A 353 5.26 15.16 -1.25
CA SER A 353 3.97 14.76 -1.82
C SER A 353 4.12 13.68 -2.89
N GLY A 354 3.06 12.89 -3.13
CA GLY A 354 3.02 11.95 -4.26
C GLY A 354 3.80 10.64 -4.05
N MET A 355 4.09 10.28 -2.80
CA MET A 355 4.89 9.10 -2.45
C MET A 355 4.07 7.80 -2.30
N GLN A 356 2.76 7.79 -2.56
CA GLN A 356 1.85 6.66 -2.28
C GLN A 356 2.19 5.33 -2.97
N TYR A 357 2.94 5.36 -4.07
CA TYR A 357 3.44 4.15 -4.76
C TYR A 357 4.95 4.15 -4.93
N THR A 358 5.66 4.97 -4.16
CA THR A 358 7.12 5.02 -4.17
C THR A 358 7.63 4.36 -2.91
N ARG A 359 8.12 3.13 -3.02
CA ARG A 359 8.71 2.42 -1.90
C ARG A 359 10.16 2.82 -1.72
N GLU A 360 10.56 3.02 -0.48
CA GLU A 360 11.96 3.23 -0.12
C GLU A 360 12.46 2.03 0.69
N GLU A 361 13.73 1.69 0.55
CA GLU A 361 14.37 0.65 1.36
C GLU A 361 14.34 1.04 2.84
N ARG A 362 13.77 0.20 3.71
CA ARG A 362 13.72 0.46 5.15
C ARG A 362 14.60 -0.52 5.92
N LEU A 363 14.87 -0.20 7.18
CA LEU A 363 15.58 -1.13 8.08
C LEU A 363 14.85 -2.48 8.18
N GLU A 364 13.51 -2.47 8.16
CA GLU A 364 12.73 -3.72 8.17
C GLU A 364 12.99 -4.60 6.95
N ASP A 365 13.33 -4.02 5.79
CA ASP A 365 13.63 -4.77 4.57
C ASP A 365 15.00 -5.47 4.64
N LEU A 366 15.96 -4.83 5.33
CA LEU A 366 17.34 -5.30 5.40
C LEU A 366 17.55 -6.38 6.45
N ARG A 367 16.62 -6.50 7.41
CA ARG A 367 16.68 -7.43 8.54
C ARG A 367 16.97 -8.88 8.12
N TYR A 368 16.40 -9.31 7.01
CA TYR A 368 16.44 -10.72 6.58
C TYR A 368 17.66 -11.05 5.72
N LYS A 369 18.37 -10.05 5.18
CA LYS A 369 19.35 -10.18 4.09
C LYS A 369 20.48 -11.17 4.39
N ASN A 370 20.88 -11.29 5.66
CA ASN A 370 22.00 -12.12 6.09
C ASN A 370 21.59 -13.35 6.90
N MET A 371 20.29 -13.64 7.00
CA MET A 371 19.79 -14.82 7.72
C MET A 371 19.96 -16.07 6.85
N SER A 372 20.50 -17.13 7.43
CA SER A 372 20.38 -18.48 6.86
C SER A 372 18.91 -18.92 6.81
N ASP A 373 18.59 -19.94 6.01
CA ASP A 373 17.22 -20.48 5.90
C ASP A 373 16.66 -20.92 7.26
N MET A 374 17.51 -21.51 8.11
CA MET A 374 17.11 -21.94 9.46
C MET A 374 16.84 -20.74 10.37
N GLU A 375 17.68 -19.70 10.32
CA GLU A 375 17.46 -18.47 11.10
C GLU A 375 16.20 -17.74 10.66
N TYR A 376 16.01 -17.59 9.34
CA TYR A 376 14.82 -16.98 8.78
C TYR A 376 13.57 -17.76 9.18
N SER A 377 13.57 -19.09 9.04
CA SER A 377 12.41 -19.92 9.39
C SER A 377 12.02 -19.78 10.86
N LYS A 378 12.99 -19.80 11.78
CA LYS A 378 12.74 -19.55 13.21
C LYS A 378 12.18 -18.15 13.44
N TYR A 379 12.79 -17.15 12.80
CA TYR A 379 12.40 -15.77 12.95
C TYR A 379 11.01 -15.46 12.35
N PHE A 380 10.65 -16.12 11.25
CA PHE A 380 9.34 -16.05 10.61
C PHE A 380 8.24 -16.57 11.54
N ASN A 381 8.44 -17.73 12.17
CA ASN A 381 7.51 -18.28 13.16
C ASN A 381 7.33 -17.31 14.33
N PHE A 382 8.45 -16.86 14.92
CA PHE A 382 8.44 -15.86 15.98
C PHE A 382 7.70 -14.57 15.58
N ARG A 383 7.95 -14.06 14.38
CA ARG A 383 7.35 -12.81 13.89
C ARG A 383 5.88 -12.93 13.58
N LEU A 384 5.42 -14.06 13.05
CA LEU A 384 4.11 -14.11 12.36
C LEU A 384 3.14 -15.10 12.98
N LEU A 385 3.62 -16.06 13.78
CA LEU A 385 2.81 -17.19 14.25
C LEU A 385 2.82 -17.33 15.78
N ASP A 386 3.95 -17.06 16.43
CA ASP A 386 4.09 -17.21 17.88
C ASP A 386 3.38 -16.08 18.65
N ASP A 387 2.91 -16.43 19.86
CA ASP A 387 2.21 -15.55 20.81
C ASP A 387 1.03 -14.75 20.23
N TYR A 388 0.42 -15.21 19.13
CA TYR A 388 -0.64 -14.48 18.46
C TYR A 388 -1.84 -14.06 19.33
N PRO A 389 -2.26 -14.81 20.39
CA PRO A 389 -3.34 -14.36 21.26
C PRO A 389 -2.99 -13.07 22.02
N GLN A 390 -1.70 -12.77 22.18
CA GLN A 390 -1.19 -11.58 22.87
C GLN A 390 -0.93 -10.41 21.90
N ARG A 391 -1.20 -10.60 20.60
CA ARG A 391 -0.76 -9.69 19.53
C ARG A 391 -1.94 -9.18 18.73
N PRO A 392 -2.49 -8.00 19.08
CA PRO A 392 -3.55 -7.39 18.29
C PRO A 392 -3.04 -7.14 16.87
N GLY A 393 -3.83 -7.51 15.86
CA GLY A 393 -3.57 -7.20 14.45
C GLY A 393 -2.92 -8.32 13.62
N ILE A 394 -2.37 -9.39 14.20
CA ILE A 394 -1.82 -10.52 13.41
C ILE A 394 -2.79 -11.70 13.24
N GLY A 395 -3.99 -11.62 13.82
CA GLY A 395 -4.99 -12.70 13.71
C GLY A 395 -5.34 -13.06 12.26
N TYR A 396 -5.27 -12.11 11.33
CA TYR A 396 -5.49 -12.39 9.90
C TYR A 396 -4.40 -13.31 9.31
N LEU A 397 -3.15 -13.21 9.77
CA LEU A 397 -2.07 -14.09 9.32
C LEU A 397 -2.31 -15.53 9.76
N ILE A 398 -2.80 -15.72 10.99
CA ILE A 398 -3.22 -17.04 11.48
C ILE A 398 -4.37 -17.59 10.64
N ALA A 399 -5.39 -16.77 10.37
CA ALA A 399 -6.51 -17.15 9.51
C ALA A 399 -6.05 -17.53 8.09
N LEU A 400 -5.03 -16.85 7.54
CA LEU A 400 -4.45 -17.20 6.24
C LEU A 400 -3.68 -18.51 6.27
N ARG A 401 -2.87 -18.76 7.29
CA ARG A 401 -2.18 -20.04 7.48
C ARG A 401 -3.20 -21.17 7.53
N ASP A 402 -4.19 -21.05 8.40
CA ASP A 402 -5.20 -22.09 8.61
C ASP A 402 -6.03 -22.30 7.34
N ALA A 403 -6.34 -21.23 6.61
CA ALA A 403 -7.03 -21.32 5.31
C ALA A 403 -6.20 -22.06 4.26
N LYS A 404 -4.87 -21.87 4.21
CA LYS A 404 -3.98 -22.59 3.28
C LYS A 404 -3.88 -24.08 3.61
N HIS A 405 -3.85 -24.45 4.89
CA HIS A 405 -3.91 -25.86 5.25
C HIS A 405 -5.25 -26.50 4.88
N LYS A 406 -6.37 -25.83 5.19
CA LYS A 406 -7.70 -26.34 4.83
C LYS A 406 -7.88 -26.46 3.32
N ILE A 407 -7.51 -25.44 2.56
CA ILE A 407 -7.73 -25.42 1.11
C ILE A 407 -6.92 -26.51 0.38
N ALA A 408 -5.80 -26.95 0.95
CA ALA A 408 -5.00 -28.05 0.40
C ALA A 408 -5.77 -29.38 0.35
N GLU A 409 -6.81 -29.52 1.17
CA GLU A 409 -7.67 -30.70 1.28
C GLU A 409 -9.02 -30.53 0.55
N GLU A 410 -9.29 -29.36 -0.02
CA GLU A 410 -10.54 -29.05 -0.73
C GLU A 410 -10.39 -29.18 -2.26
N LYS A 411 -11.52 -29.31 -2.96
CA LYS A 411 -11.60 -29.21 -4.40
C LYS A 411 -11.55 -27.74 -4.83
N PHE A 412 -10.89 -27.47 -5.94
CA PHE A 412 -10.91 -26.15 -6.53
C PHE A 412 -12.29 -25.86 -7.13
N VAL A 413 -12.92 -24.77 -6.69
CA VAL A 413 -14.13 -24.21 -7.29
C VAL A 413 -13.90 -22.72 -7.54
N PRO A 414 -14.01 -22.22 -8.78
CA PRO A 414 -13.70 -20.84 -9.12
C PRO A 414 -14.84 -19.89 -8.75
N VAL A 415 -15.16 -19.77 -7.46
CA VAL A 415 -16.23 -18.88 -6.95
C VAL A 415 -15.75 -17.44 -6.74
N LEU A 416 -16.71 -16.50 -6.69
CA LEU A 416 -16.50 -15.08 -6.35
C LEU A 416 -15.33 -14.46 -7.14
N HIS A 417 -14.18 -14.28 -6.50
CA HIS A 417 -13.06 -13.52 -7.05
C HIS A 417 -12.49 -14.15 -8.32
N PHE A 418 -12.52 -15.47 -8.46
CA PHE A 418 -12.13 -16.14 -9.70
C PHE A 418 -13.04 -15.76 -10.86
N GLU A 419 -14.36 -15.78 -10.68
CA GLU A 419 -15.34 -15.36 -11.69
C GLU A 419 -15.11 -13.89 -12.10
N TYR A 420 -14.81 -13.02 -11.15
CA TYR A 420 -14.57 -11.61 -11.44
C TYR A 420 -13.24 -11.34 -12.14
N LEU A 421 -12.21 -12.16 -11.90
CA LEU A 421 -11.00 -12.12 -12.72
C LEU A 421 -11.30 -12.50 -14.17
N GLN A 422 -12.11 -13.55 -14.38
CA GLN A 422 -12.53 -13.97 -15.71
C GLN A 422 -13.33 -12.86 -16.42
N LYS A 423 -14.28 -12.22 -15.72
CA LYS A 423 -15.03 -11.06 -16.24
C LYS A 423 -14.09 -9.90 -16.61
N LEU A 424 -13.13 -9.57 -15.74
CA LEU A 424 -12.14 -8.51 -16.00
C LEU A 424 -11.29 -8.81 -17.24
N ALA A 425 -10.77 -10.04 -17.36
CA ALA A 425 -10.01 -10.47 -18.52
C ALA A 425 -10.83 -10.39 -19.81
N GLY A 426 -12.11 -10.80 -19.77
CA GLY A 426 -13.05 -10.66 -20.88
C GLY A 426 -13.26 -9.19 -21.30
N PHE A 427 -13.50 -8.30 -20.33
CA PHE A 427 -13.68 -6.87 -20.61
C PHE A 427 -12.43 -6.22 -21.23
N LEU A 428 -11.22 -6.53 -20.72
CA LEU A 428 -9.99 -5.97 -21.28
C LEU A 428 -9.73 -6.49 -22.70
N ARG A 429 -10.04 -7.77 -22.97
CA ARG A 429 -10.01 -8.35 -24.31
C ARG A 429 -10.96 -7.63 -25.28
N GLU A 430 -12.21 -7.39 -24.88
CA GLU A 430 -13.18 -6.62 -25.68
C GLU A 430 -12.68 -5.20 -25.98
N LYS A 431 -11.94 -4.60 -25.04
CA LYS A 431 -11.30 -3.28 -25.20
C LYS A 431 -9.96 -3.33 -25.94
N GLN A 432 -9.50 -4.52 -26.36
CA GLN A 432 -8.18 -4.73 -26.99
C GLN A 432 -7.02 -4.19 -26.14
N ILE A 433 -7.17 -4.28 -24.82
CA ILE A 433 -6.15 -3.95 -23.84
C ILE A 433 -5.51 -5.27 -23.40
N PRO A 434 -4.22 -5.49 -23.73
CA PRO A 434 -3.45 -6.59 -23.18
C PRO A 434 -3.49 -6.69 -21.67
N LEU A 435 -3.58 -7.93 -21.17
CA LEU A 435 -3.53 -8.24 -19.74
C LEU A 435 -2.47 -9.31 -19.48
N TRP A 436 -1.57 -9.03 -18.56
CA TRP A 436 -0.66 -10.02 -17.99
C TRP A 436 -1.06 -10.33 -16.55
N ILE A 437 -1.48 -11.58 -16.34
CA ILE A 437 -1.79 -12.14 -15.02
C ILE A 437 -0.55 -12.87 -14.52
N ILE A 438 -0.13 -12.58 -13.29
CA ILE A 438 1.06 -13.18 -12.68
C ILE A 438 0.62 -13.98 -11.46
N ASN A 439 0.91 -15.28 -11.42
CA ASN A 439 0.96 -15.99 -10.14
C ASN A 439 2.27 -15.57 -9.47
N ASN A 440 2.15 -14.56 -8.63
CA ASN A 440 3.25 -13.80 -8.08
C ASN A 440 4.01 -14.64 -7.02
N PRO A 441 5.34 -14.45 -6.85
CA PRO A 441 6.10 -15.12 -5.81
C PRO A 441 5.39 -15.12 -4.46
N GLU A 442 5.42 -16.26 -3.78
CA GLU A 442 4.95 -16.41 -2.41
C GLU A 442 6.11 -16.96 -1.56
N ASN A 443 6.16 -16.60 -0.28
CA ASN A 443 7.19 -17.09 0.61
C ASN A 443 7.22 -18.64 0.60
N PRO A 444 8.38 -19.29 0.34
CA PRO A 444 8.48 -20.74 0.25
C PRO A 444 7.92 -21.51 1.45
N ILE A 445 8.00 -20.95 2.66
CA ILE A 445 7.43 -21.57 3.87
C ILE A 445 5.89 -21.67 3.74
N SER A 446 5.26 -20.56 3.36
CA SER A 446 3.81 -20.43 3.25
C SER A 446 3.26 -21.16 2.02
N LEU A 447 3.97 -21.08 0.89
CA LEU A 447 3.62 -21.77 -0.35
C LEU A 447 3.64 -23.30 -0.13
N GLY A 448 4.64 -23.80 0.61
CA GLY A 448 4.79 -25.21 0.93
C GLY A 448 3.62 -25.85 1.68
N TRP A 449 2.74 -25.05 2.31
CA TRP A 449 1.56 -25.56 3.00
C TRP A 449 0.48 -26.13 2.09
N TYR A 450 0.44 -25.70 0.82
CA TYR A 450 -0.67 -26.04 -0.08
C TYR A 450 -0.26 -26.25 -1.54
N GLU A 451 0.97 -25.90 -1.93
CA GLU A 451 1.44 -25.99 -3.31
C GLU A 451 1.29 -27.39 -3.94
N ASN A 452 1.52 -28.45 -3.15
CA ASN A 452 1.47 -29.82 -3.65
C ASN A 452 0.03 -30.40 -3.69
N SER A 453 -0.99 -29.61 -3.38
CA SER A 453 -2.39 -30.04 -3.36
C SER A 453 -3.01 -30.17 -4.76
N SER A 454 -4.10 -30.93 -4.88
CA SER A 454 -4.96 -30.89 -6.06
C SER A 454 -5.52 -29.50 -6.30
N TRP A 455 -5.91 -28.81 -5.23
CA TRP A 455 -6.46 -27.46 -5.30
C TRP A 455 -5.53 -26.49 -6.02
N TYR A 456 -4.24 -26.45 -5.65
CA TYR A 456 -3.30 -25.50 -6.23
C TYR A 456 -3.02 -25.77 -7.71
N ARG A 457 -2.91 -27.05 -8.08
CA ARG A 457 -2.79 -27.45 -9.49
C ARG A 457 -3.98 -27.01 -10.33
N ASP A 458 -5.19 -27.21 -9.82
CA ASP A 458 -6.43 -26.83 -10.53
C ASP A 458 -6.58 -25.31 -10.59
N HIS A 459 -6.19 -24.59 -9.54
CA HIS A 459 -6.08 -23.14 -9.50
C HIS A 459 -5.16 -22.60 -10.61
N LEU A 460 -3.96 -23.18 -10.78
CA LEU A 460 -3.06 -22.79 -11.88
C LEU A 460 -3.64 -23.16 -13.24
N GLY A 461 -4.34 -24.29 -13.33
CA GLY A 461 -5.11 -24.68 -14.51
C GLY A 461 -6.14 -23.62 -14.90
N PHE A 462 -6.90 -23.10 -13.93
CA PHE A 462 -7.84 -22.00 -14.13
C PHE A 462 -7.14 -20.75 -14.66
N LEU A 463 -6.06 -20.30 -14.04
CA LEU A 463 -5.32 -19.10 -14.48
C LEU A 463 -4.73 -19.26 -15.88
N LYS A 464 -4.17 -20.43 -16.18
CA LYS A 464 -3.65 -20.76 -17.51
C LYS A 464 -4.76 -20.72 -18.57
N ASN A 465 -5.95 -21.21 -18.25
CA ASN A 465 -7.11 -21.22 -19.15
C ASN A 465 -7.67 -19.83 -19.46
N LEU A 466 -7.34 -18.80 -18.68
CA LEU A 466 -7.68 -17.41 -19.01
C LEU A 466 -6.84 -16.85 -20.16
N SER A 467 -5.67 -17.45 -20.44
CA SER A 467 -4.74 -17.00 -21.48
C SER A 467 -5.31 -17.13 -22.89
N GLY A 468 -4.81 -16.29 -23.79
CA GLY A 468 -5.25 -16.20 -25.19
C GLY A 468 -5.92 -14.86 -25.49
N ASN A 469 -5.89 -14.47 -26.78
CA ASN A 469 -6.51 -13.25 -27.29
C ASN A 469 -6.15 -12.01 -26.46
N GLY A 470 -4.85 -11.73 -26.29
CA GLY A 470 -4.33 -10.57 -25.56
C GLY A 470 -4.17 -10.77 -24.05
N VAL A 471 -4.61 -11.90 -23.49
CA VAL A 471 -4.35 -12.26 -22.08
C VAL A 471 -3.20 -13.25 -22.01
N VAL A 472 -2.24 -13.02 -21.10
CA VAL A 472 -1.12 -13.92 -20.83
C VAL A 472 -1.03 -14.22 -19.34
N PHE A 473 -0.77 -15.47 -19.01
CA PHE A 473 -0.49 -15.93 -17.66
C PHE A 473 0.98 -16.37 -17.53
N THR A 474 1.66 -15.91 -16.48
CA THR A 474 2.99 -16.40 -16.09
C THR A 474 2.95 -16.87 -14.64
N ASP A 475 3.55 -18.04 -14.36
CA ASP A 475 3.77 -18.53 -12.99
C ASP A 475 5.20 -18.23 -12.54
N LEU A 476 5.33 -17.35 -11.55
CA LEU A 476 6.62 -16.89 -11.00
C LEU A 476 6.78 -17.25 -9.52
N ARG A 477 6.00 -18.22 -9.01
CA ARG A 477 5.92 -18.52 -7.57
C ARG A 477 7.26 -18.82 -6.87
N HIS A 478 8.25 -19.33 -7.61
CA HIS A 478 9.57 -19.72 -7.09
C HIS A 478 10.70 -18.75 -7.43
N SER A 479 10.40 -17.57 -7.97
CA SER A 479 11.44 -16.64 -8.44
C SER A 479 12.22 -15.95 -7.30
N LEU A 480 11.81 -16.12 -6.04
CA LEU A 480 12.42 -15.49 -4.87
C LEU A 480 12.74 -16.49 -3.77
N LEU A 481 13.76 -16.18 -2.97
CA LEU A 481 14.12 -16.92 -1.76
C LEU A 481 13.27 -16.46 -0.58
N MET A 482 13.24 -17.23 0.51
CA MET A 482 12.42 -16.88 1.70
C MET A 482 12.81 -15.52 2.33
N GLN A 483 14.10 -15.17 2.32
CA GLN A 483 14.62 -13.91 2.85
C GLN A 483 14.19 -12.68 2.04
N ASP A 484 13.67 -12.88 0.82
CA ASP A 484 13.15 -11.82 -0.03
C ASP A 484 11.71 -11.41 0.35
N PHE A 485 11.14 -11.99 1.40
CA PHE A 485 9.80 -11.71 1.90
C PHE A 485 9.81 -11.21 3.36
N SER A 486 8.99 -10.19 3.64
CA SER A 486 8.73 -9.72 5.01
C SER A 486 7.64 -10.53 5.72
N ASP A 487 6.74 -11.15 4.97
CA ASP A 487 5.72 -12.06 5.45
C ASP A 487 5.41 -13.19 4.44
N TYR A 488 4.15 -13.60 4.31
CA TYR A 488 3.74 -14.67 3.39
C TYR A 488 3.86 -14.26 1.92
N HIS A 489 3.70 -12.98 1.59
CA HIS A 489 3.54 -12.52 0.20
C HIS A 489 4.10 -11.13 -0.08
N HIS A 490 4.37 -10.30 0.93
CA HIS A 490 5.00 -9.01 0.73
C HIS A 490 6.51 -9.17 0.57
N PHE A 491 7.06 -8.65 -0.53
CA PHE A 491 8.50 -8.66 -0.73
C PHE A 491 9.18 -7.65 0.20
N THR A 492 10.42 -7.94 0.57
CA THR A 492 11.36 -6.92 1.04
C THR A 492 11.77 -6.02 -0.13
N TYR A 493 12.31 -4.84 0.15
CA TYR A 493 12.85 -3.97 -0.91
C TYR A 493 13.90 -4.69 -1.78
N PRO A 494 14.89 -5.44 -1.24
CA PRO A 494 15.78 -6.28 -2.05
C PRO A 494 15.04 -7.29 -2.94
N GLY A 495 14.00 -7.96 -2.43
CA GLY A 495 13.17 -8.89 -3.21
C GLY A 495 12.47 -8.22 -4.39
N MET A 496 11.89 -7.05 -4.16
CA MET A 496 11.26 -6.21 -5.20
C MET A 496 12.25 -5.79 -6.29
N ILE A 497 13.47 -5.39 -5.92
CA ILE A 497 14.51 -5.02 -6.89
C ILE A 497 14.96 -6.24 -7.72
N LYS A 498 15.15 -7.40 -7.10
CA LYS A 498 15.44 -8.66 -7.83
C LYS A 498 14.35 -8.98 -8.85
N MET A 499 13.08 -8.90 -8.43
CA MET A 499 11.95 -9.17 -9.32
C MET A 499 11.78 -8.14 -10.44
N SER A 500 12.23 -6.89 -10.26
CA SER A 500 12.11 -5.87 -11.31
C SER A 500 12.78 -6.29 -12.63
N SER A 501 13.93 -6.98 -12.57
CA SER A 501 14.59 -7.51 -13.77
C SER A 501 13.83 -8.70 -14.38
N ILE A 502 13.33 -9.61 -13.54
CA ILE A 502 12.56 -10.79 -13.98
C ILE A 502 11.24 -10.36 -14.62
N TYR A 503 10.52 -9.44 -13.98
CA TYR A 503 9.28 -8.90 -14.55
C TYR A 503 9.55 -8.17 -15.86
N ALA A 504 10.64 -7.41 -15.97
CA ALA A 504 10.96 -6.70 -17.21
C ALA A 504 11.26 -7.68 -18.35
N GLU A 505 11.96 -8.77 -18.07
CA GLU A 505 12.22 -9.83 -19.03
C GLU A 505 10.94 -10.47 -19.55
N GLU A 506 10.07 -10.92 -18.64
CA GLU A 506 8.78 -11.51 -18.98
C GLU A 506 7.91 -10.52 -19.75
N PHE A 507 7.82 -9.27 -19.28
CA PHE A 507 7.05 -8.22 -19.94
C PHE A 507 7.52 -7.95 -21.37
N VAL A 508 8.83 -7.91 -21.62
CA VAL A 508 9.38 -7.72 -22.97
C VAL A 508 9.02 -8.89 -23.87
N GLN A 509 9.22 -10.13 -23.41
CA GLN A 509 8.84 -11.33 -24.18
C GLN A 509 7.34 -11.36 -24.52
N ILE A 510 6.49 -10.96 -23.57
CA ILE A 510 5.04 -10.88 -23.79
C ILE A 510 4.70 -9.77 -24.80
N SER A 511 5.31 -8.60 -24.64
CA SER A 511 5.07 -7.44 -25.50
C SER A 511 5.44 -7.73 -26.97
N GLU A 512 6.57 -8.40 -27.21
CA GLU A 512 7.01 -8.77 -28.56
C GLU A 512 6.06 -9.73 -29.28
N ARG A 513 5.44 -10.66 -28.53
CA ARG A 513 4.48 -11.64 -29.07
C ARG A 513 3.14 -11.03 -29.45
N GLN A 514 2.80 -9.83 -28.97
CA GLN A 514 1.47 -9.23 -29.13
C GLN A 514 1.32 -8.27 -30.32
N GLY A 515 2.21 -8.30 -31.32
CA GLY A 515 2.06 -7.50 -32.55
C GLY A 515 2.38 -6.02 -32.36
N ASP A 516 1.72 -5.11 -33.10
CA ASP A 516 2.09 -3.68 -33.24
C ASP A 516 1.86 -2.78 -31.99
N LYS A 517 2.20 -3.25 -30.78
CA LYS A 517 2.20 -2.46 -29.53
C LYS A 517 3.50 -2.69 -28.73
N PRO A 518 3.82 -1.90 -27.69
CA PRO A 518 4.57 -0.64 -27.78
C PRO A 518 6.09 -0.78 -27.54
N VAL A 519 6.58 -2.00 -27.32
CA VAL A 519 7.98 -2.24 -26.87
C VAL A 519 8.72 -3.25 -27.74
N LYS A 520 8.21 -3.55 -28.95
CA LYS A 520 9.04 -4.15 -30.01
C LYS A 520 10.29 -3.28 -30.20
N PRO A 521 11.52 -3.82 -30.37
CA PRO A 521 12.71 -3.05 -30.74
C PRO A 521 12.48 -2.10 -31.93
#